data_AF-A0A5C3KQ50-F1
#
_entry.id   AF-A0A5C3KQ50-F1
#
_cell.length_a   1.000
_cell.length_b   1.000
_cell.length_c   1.000
_cell.angle_alpha   90.00
_cell.angle_beta   90.00
_cell.angle_gamma   90.00
#
_symmetry.space_group_name_H-M   'P 1'
#
loop_
_entity.id
_entity.type
_entity.pdbx_description
1 polymer ?
#
loop_
_entity_poly.entity_id
_entity_poly.type
_entity_poly.pdbx_seq_one_letter_code
_entity_poly.pdbx_strand_id
1 'polypeptide(L)'
;YDILCIQEPHWDFLQMTRATRAWTVVRPSRTLEEGKWYRAVTMVHQRLATEKWERVEVDSRDVVVVKLRGEGLDVYIYNIY
;
A
#
# COMPACT_ATOMS: atom_id res chain seq x y z
N TYR A 1 -9.09 -12.41 2.16
CA TYR A 1 -7.69 -11.92 2.25
C TYR A 1 -7.63 -10.68 3.13
N ASP A 2 -6.49 -10.41 3.76
CA ASP A 2 -6.24 -9.25 4.63
C ASP A 2 -5.41 -8.16 3.95
N ILE A 3 -4.47 -8.60 3.11
CA ILE A 3 -3.51 -7.77 2.40
C ILE A 3 -3.52 -8.22 0.94
N LEU A 4 -3.50 -7.27 0.01
CA LEU A 4 -3.30 -7.51 -1.42
C LEU A 4 -2.09 -6.70 -1.90
N CYS A 5 -1.13 -7.36 -2.51
CA CYS A 5 0.00 -6.71 -3.17
C CYS A 5 -0.28 -6.68 -4.68
N ILE A 6 -0.37 -5.50 -5.27
CA ILE A 6 -0.66 -5.32 -6.70
C ILE A 6 0.52 -4.59 -7.34
N GLN A 7 1.00 -5.15 -8.44
CA GLN A 7 1.92 -4.50 -9.37
C GLN A 7 1.17 -3.99 -10.60
N GLU A 8 1.68 -2.91 -11.20
CA GLU A 8 1.11 -2.24 -12.37
C GLU A 8 -0.40 -1.94 -12.24
N PRO A 9 -0.84 -1.29 -11.14
CA PRO A 9 -2.26 -1.01 -10.96
C PRO A 9 -2.77 -0.08 -12.06
N HIS A 10 -4.03 -0.27 -12.47
CA HIS A 10 -4.71 0.65 -13.35
C HIS A 10 -5.05 1.95 -12.60
N TRP A 11 -4.68 3.09 -13.19
CA TRP A 11 -4.98 4.41 -12.65
C TRP A 11 -6.03 5.13 -13.49
N ASP A 12 -6.97 5.80 -12.83
CA ASP A 12 -7.95 6.63 -13.52
C ASP A 12 -7.38 8.03 -13.87
N PHE A 13 -8.21 8.83 -14.54
CA PHE A 13 -7.87 10.19 -14.95
C PHE A 13 -7.57 11.14 -13.77
N LEU A 14 -7.87 10.74 -12.53
CA LEU A 14 -7.58 11.49 -11.30
C LEU A 14 -6.36 10.94 -10.53
N GLN A 15 -5.55 10.07 -11.15
CA GLN A 15 -4.40 9.46 -10.48
C GLN A 15 -4.78 8.64 -9.24
N MET A 16 -5.97 8.04 -9.28
CA MET A 16 -6.43 7.11 -8.26
C MET A 16 -6.52 5.69 -8.81
N THR A 17 -6.03 4.74 -8.02
CA THR A 17 -6.37 3.33 -8.24
C THR A 17 -7.78 3.10 -7.67
N ARG A 18 -8.60 2.33 -8.38
CA ARG A 18 -9.93 1.98 -7.88
C ARG A 18 -9.81 0.91 -6.80
N ALA A 19 -10.50 1.15 -5.68
CA ALA A 19 -10.66 0.20 -4.60
C ALA A 19 -12.11 0.24 -4.11
N THR A 20 -12.67 -0.91 -3.72
CA THR A 20 -13.97 -0.91 -3.04
C THR A 20 -13.82 -0.38 -1.63
N ARG A 21 -14.93 -0.02 -0.97
CA ARG A 21 -14.91 0.52 0.40
C ARG A 21 -14.29 -0.43 1.43
N ALA A 22 -14.13 -1.73 1.10
CA ALA A 22 -13.51 -2.70 1.99
C ALA A 22 -11.98 -2.55 2.10
N TRP A 23 -11.35 -1.73 1.26
CA TRP A 23 -9.90 -1.67 1.12
C TRP A 23 -9.35 -0.26 1.33
N THR A 24 -8.30 -0.18 2.12
CA THR A 24 -7.45 1.01 2.25
C THR A 24 -6.25 0.85 1.33
N VAL A 25 -6.10 1.77 0.37
CA VAL A 25 -4.97 1.75 -0.57
C VAL A 25 -3.74 2.41 0.06
N VAL A 26 -2.67 1.66 0.19
CA VAL A 26 -1.34 2.09 0.62
C VAL A 26 -0.46 2.24 -0.61
N ARG A 27 0.02 3.47 -0.83
CA ARG A 27 0.95 3.82 -1.91
C ARG A 27 2.38 3.89 -1.36
N PRO A 28 3.39 3.81 -2.23
CA PRO A 28 4.76 4.16 -1.88
C PRO A 28 4.80 5.52 -1.16
N SER A 29 5.70 5.64 -0.18
CA SER A 29 5.88 6.85 0.63
C SER A 29 6.43 8.02 -0.14
N ARG A 30 7.24 7.75 -1.17
CA ARG A 30 7.82 8.78 -2.02
C ARG A 30 6.73 9.49 -2.80
N THR A 31 6.59 10.80 -2.58
CA THR A 31 5.72 11.65 -3.40
C THR A 31 6.18 11.63 -4.86
N LEU A 32 5.23 11.49 -5.78
CA LEU A 32 5.49 11.54 -7.21
C LEU A 32 5.38 12.97 -7.74
N GLU A 33 6.16 13.26 -8.78
CA GLU A 33 5.96 14.43 -9.61
C GLU A 33 4.65 14.29 -10.41
N GLU A 34 4.11 15.43 -10.85
CA GLU A 34 2.91 15.47 -11.68
C GLU A 34 3.08 14.63 -12.96
N GLY A 35 2.08 13.81 -13.27
CA GLY A 35 2.07 12.94 -14.44
C GLY A 35 2.80 11.59 -14.27
N LYS A 36 3.39 11.32 -13.09
CA LYS A 36 3.94 10.00 -12.74
C LYS A 36 2.94 9.16 -11.96
N TRP A 37 3.07 7.84 -12.07
CA TRP A 37 2.17 6.87 -11.44
C TRP A 37 2.96 5.88 -10.58
N TYR A 38 2.37 5.39 -9.50
CA TYR A 38 2.99 4.35 -8.69
C TYR A 38 2.90 3.01 -9.41
N ARG A 39 3.97 2.23 -9.35
CA ARG A 39 4.05 0.91 -10.03
C ARG A 39 3.67 -0.26 -9.13
N ALA A 40 3.57 0.00 -7.83
CA ALA A 40 3.08 -0.94 -6.83
C ALA A 40 2.11 -0.25 -5.88
N VAL A 41 1.07 -0.95 -5.45
CA VAL A 41 0.19 -0.56 -4.35
C VAL A 41 -0.08 -1.77 -3.46
N THR A 42 -0.21 -1.53 -2.16
CA THR A 42 -0.68 -2.54 -1.21
C THR A 42 -2.06 -2.14 -0.73
N MET A 43 -3.03 -3.04 -0.73
CA MET A 43 -4.35 -2.78 -0.15
C MET A 43 -4.48 -3.53 1.17
N VAL A 44 -4.93 -2.83 2.21
CA VAL A 44 -5.20 -3.39 3.53
C VAL A 44 -6.71 -3.45 3.74
N HIS A 45 -7.23 -4.62 4.09
CA HIS A 45 -8.66 -4.79 4.34
C HIS A 45 -9.07 -4.03 5.60
N GLN A 46 -10.18 -3.30 5.55
CA GLN A 46 -10.68 -2.49 6.68
C GLN A 46 -11.13 -3.30 7.91
N ARG A 47 -11.04 -4.63 7.87
CA ARG A 47 -11.31 -5.48 9.04
C ARG A 47 -10.09 -5.59 9.95
N LEU A 48 -8.92 -5.26 9.43
CA LEU A 48 -7.73 -5.06 10.24
C LEU A 48 -7.87 -3.71 10.94
N ALA A 49 -7.80 -3.76 12.27
CA ALA A 49 -7.85 -2.56 13.08
C ALA A 49 -6.68 -1.62 12.72
N THR A 50 -6.95 -0.33 12.63
CA THR A 50 -6.02 0.67 12.08
C THR A 50 -4.71 0.76 12.89
N GLU A 51 -4.75 0.46 14.18
CA GLU A 51 -3.59 0.42 15.07
C GLU A 51 -2.73 -0.84 14.89
N LYS A 52 -3.26 -1.89 14.24
CA LYS A 52 -2.56 -3.16 14.02
C LYS A 52 -1.69 -3.15 12.77
N TRP A 53 -1.63 -2.04 12.04
CA TRP A 53 -0.71 -1.91 10.92
C TRP A 53 -0.25 -0.47 10.71
N GLU A 54 0.84 -0.29 9.99
CA GLU A 54 1.30 1.02 9.53
C GLU A 54 2.02 0.91 8.20
N ARG A 55 2.01 2.00 7.43
CA ARG A 55 2.92 2.16 6.31
C ARG A 55 4.31 2.51 6.86
N VAL A 56 5.34 1.88 6.32
CA VAL A 56 6.74 2.22 6.63
C VAL A 56 7.30 3.09 5.51
N GLU A 57 7.97 4.18 5.89
CA GLU A 57 8.56 5.13 4.94
C GLU A 57 9.82 4.54 4.29
N VAL A 58 9.81 4.48 2.97
CA VAL A 58 10.92 4.10 2.09
C VAL A 58 11.03 5.13 0.97
N ASP A 59 12.24 5.62 0.70
CA ASP A 59 12.49 6.56 -0.41
C ASP A 59 12.59 5.81 -1.75
N SER A 60 11.47 5.21 -2.17
CA SER A 60 11.33 4.57 -3.47
C SER A 60 9.91 4.71 -3.97
N ARG A 61 9.76 4.87 -5.28
CA ARG A 61 8.46 4.90 -5.97
C ARG A 61 7.92 3.51 -6.30
N ASP A 62 8.72 2.47 -6.06
CA ASP A 62 8.48 1.09 -6.49
C ASP A 62 8.31 0.12 -5.33
N VAL A 63 8.46 0.63 -4.11
CA VAL A 63 8.41 -0.16 -2.89
C VAL A 63 7.28 0.36 -2.02
N VAL A 64 6.37 -0.53 -1.65
CA VAL A 64 5.39 -0.31 -0.59
C VAL A 64 5.73 -1.23 0.56
N VAL A 65 5.92 -0.66 1.75
CA VAL A 65 6.15 -1.45 2.96
C VAL A 65 5.00 -1.23 3.92
N VAL A 66 4.37 -2.34 4.32
CA VAL A 66 3.37 -2.36 5.39
C VAL A 66 3.91 -3.21 6.52
N LYS A 67 3.91 -2.66 7.73
CA LYS A 67 4.20 -3.39 8.96
C LYS A 67 2.88 -3.78 9.61
N LEU A 68 2.73 -5.06 9.92
CA LEU A 68 1.64 -5.59 10.74
C LEU A 68 2.16 -5.83 12.15
N ARG A 69 1.40 -5.38 13.15
CA ARG A 69 1.69 -5.54 14.57
C ARG A 69 0.92 -6.74 15.13
N GLY A 70 1.64 -7.81 15.47
CA GLY A 70 1.10 -8.99 16.13
C GLY A 70 1.38 -9.02 17.63
N GLU A 71 0.84 -10.02 18.32
CA GLU A 71 1.21 -10.27 19.71
C GLU A 71 2.56 -11.00 19.75
N GLY A 72 3.63 -10.23 19.89
CA GLY A 72 5.00 -10.74 20.05
C GLY A 72 5.80 -10.88 18.75
N LEU A 73 5.19 -10.63 17.58
CA LEU A 73 5.89 -10.59 16.29
C LEU A 73 5.34 -9.47 15.41
N ASP A 74 6.25 -8.68 14.88
CA ASP A 74 5.96 -7.74 13.80
C ASP A 74 6.27 -8.40 12.45
N VAL A 75 5.37 -8.23 11.49
CA VAL A 75 5.54 -8.75 10.12
C VAL A 75 5.68 -7.57 9.16
N TYR A 76 6.77 -7.56 8.40
CA TYR A 76 7.00 -6.56 7.36
C TYR A 76 6.71 -7.16 5.99
N ILE A 77 5.79 -6.55 5.25
CA ILE A 77 5.43 -6.94 3.89
C ILE A 77 6.02 -5.93 2.94
N TYR A 78 6.95 -6.39 2.11
CA TYR A 78 7.57 -5.59 1.04
C TYR A 78 6.90 -5.96 -0.28
N ASN A 79 6.13 -5.03 -0.85
CA ASN A 79 5.64 -5.12 -2.22
C ASN A 79 6.59 -4.33 -3.11
N ILE A 80 7.33 -5.02 -3.97
CA ILE A 80 8.40 -4.47 -4.79
C ILE A 80 8.06 -4.72 -6.26
N TYR A 81 8.16 -3.66 -7.07
CA TYR A 81 8.11 -3.72 -8.52
C TYR A 81 9.52 -3.56 -9.12
#